data_AF-A0A1G1VCP7-F1
#
_entry.id   AF-A0A1G1VCP7-F1
#
_cell.length_a   1.000
_cell.length_b   1.000
_cell.length_c   1.000
_cell.angle_alpha   90.00
_cell.angle_beta   90.00
_cell.angle_gamma   90.00
#
_symmetry.space_group_name_H-M   'P 1'
#
loop_
_entity.id
_entity.type
_entity.pdbx_description
1 polymer ?
#
loop_
_entity_poly.entity_id
_entity_poly.type
_entity_poly.pdbx_seq_one_letter_code
_entity_poly.pdbx_strand_id
1 'polypeptide(L)'
;MGDRITPPASHEFYFGSNNMTNTCTRCGSTRVLAKTWEEVVELYSRKTTITHSQFVCPDPKCQKQVEDQLTQIREKREYAEHQKEIAKAEKLKENAKAAAARLL
;
A
#
# COMPACT_ATOMS: atom_id res chain seq x y z
N MET A 1 48.87 -20.50 -1.44
CA MET A 1 48.42 -19.13 -1.10
C MET A 1 47.17 -18.92 -1.94
N GLY A 2 46.00 -19.17 -1.35
CA GLY A 2 44.71 -19.13 -2.05
C GLY A 2 44.06 -17.79 -1.78
N ASP A 3 43.94 -16.98 -2.82
CA ASP A 3 43.31 -15.66 -2.73
C ASP A 3 41.85 -15.81 -2.34
N ARG A 4 41.48 -15.24 -1.19
CA ARG A 4 40.09 -15.12 -0.76
C ARG A 4 39.42 -14.11 -1.69
N ILE A 5 38.60 -14.61 -2.60
CA ILE A 5 37.61 -13.80 -3.30
C ILE A 5 36.69 -13.20 -2.24
N THR A 6 36.85 -11.92 -1.94
CA THR A 6 35.89 -11.16 -1.15
C THR A 6 34.67 -10.93 -2.04
N PRO A 7 33.45 -11.28 -1.60
CA PRO A 7 32.26 -11.02 -2.39
C PRO A 7 32.07 -9.49 -2.52
N PRO A 8 31.66 -8.98 -3.69
CA PRO A 8 31.47 -7.55 -3.87
C PRO A 8 30.33 -7.06 -2.97
N ALA A 9 30.67 -6.13 -2.07
CA ALA A 9 29.73 -5.38 -1.25
C ALA A 9 28.97 -4.39 -2.13
N SER A 10 28.00 -4.85 -2.93
CA SER A 10 27.16 -3.95 -3.75
C SER A 10 25.83 -4.58 -4.19
N HIS A 11 25.13 -5.25 -3.29
CA HIS A 11 23.66 -5.22 -3.36
C HIS A 11 23.15 -4.38 -2.20
N GLU A 12 23.54 -3.09 -2.25
CA GLU A 12 22.82 -2.03 -1.57
C GLU A 12 21.39 -2.09 -2.09
N PHE A 13 20.52 -2.72 -1.30
CA PHE A 13 19.10 -2.38 -1.34
C PHE A 13 19.02 -0.87 -1.26
N TYR A 14 18.50 -0.24 -2.31
CA TYR A 14 18.20 1.19 -2.37
C TYR A 14 17.12 1.53 -1.32
N PHE A 15 17.49 1.48 -0.04
CA PHE A 15 16.85 2.26 1.01
C PHE A 15 17.55 3.61 0.98
N GLY A 16 16.96 4.53 0.23
CA GLY A 16 17.42 5.91 0.16
C GLY A 16 17.68 6.46 1.56
N SER A 17 18.95 6.72 1.84
CA SER A 17 19.42 7.41 3.01
C SER A 17 19.02 8.89 2.90
N ASN A 18 18.13 9.32 3.78
CA ASN A 18 18.09 10.73 4.19
C ASN A 18 17.58 10.83 5.64
N ASN A 19 18.56 10.80 6.56
CA ASN A 19 18.49 11.08 8.00
C ASN A 19 17.54 10.22 8.86
N MET A 20 18.13 9.66 9.92
CA MET A 20 17.52 8.87 11.01
C MET A 20 16.54 9.69 11.89
N THR A 21 15.90 10.71 11.33
CA THR A 21 14.93 11.57 12.02
C THR A 21 13.58 11.33 11.39
N ASN A 22 12.60 10.90 12.18
CA ASN A 22 11.22 10.69 11.72
C ASN A 22 10.54 12.03 11.43
N THR A 23 11.03 12.72 10.41
CA THR A 23 10.66 14.09 10.10
C THR A 23 9.66 14.10 8.95
N CYS A 24 8.62 14.91 9.07
CA CYS A 24 7.62 15.07 8.05
C CYS A 24 8.22 15.73 6.81
N THR A 25 8.13 15.08 5.65
CA THR A 25 8.64 15.62 4.38
C THR A 25 7.83 16.80 3.84
N ARG A 26 6.66 17.08 4.43
CA ARG A 26 5.76 18.16 4.01
C ARG A 26 5.95 19.41 4.86
N CYS A 27 5.87 19.28 6.19
CA CYS A 27 5.98 20.41 7.11
C CYS A 27 7.31 20.52 7.86
N GLY A 28 8.18 19.50 7.79
CA GLY A 28 9.46 19.49 8.51
C GLY A 28 9.36 19.17 10.01
N SER A 29 8.16 18.96 10.56
CA SER A 29 7.99 18.58 11.98
C SER A 29 8.29 17.10 12.22
N THR A 30 8.87 16.76 13.38
CA THR A 30 9.05 15.36 13.80
C THR A 30 7.69 14.69 14.03
N ARG A 31 7.44 13.55 13.38
CA ARG A 31 6.22 12.76 13.56
C ARG A 31 6.19 12.12 14.94
N VAL A 32 5.00 12.02 15.50
CA VAL A 32 4.74 11.40 16.80
C VAL A 32 4.24 9.97 16.61
N LEU A 33 4.62 9.06 17.52
CA LEU A 33 4.10 7.69 17.53
C LEU A 33 2.62 7.72 17.95
N ALA A 34 1.74 7.27 17.06
CA ALA A 34 0.30 7.27 17.32
C ALA A 34 -0.17 5.92 17.85
N LYS A 35 0.27 4.83 17.23
CA LYS A 35 -0.16 3.47 17.60
C LYS A 35 0.91 2.45 17.26
N THR A 36 1.07 1.47 18.12
CA THR A 36 1.81 0.25 17.83
C THR A 36 0.87 -0.94 17.99
N TRP A 37 0.95 -1.91 17.09
CA TRP A 37 0.23 -3.17 17.23
C TRP A 37 1.04 -4.31 16.67
N GLU A 38 0.77 -5.49 17.18
CA GLU A 38 1.39 -6.72 16.71
C GLU A 38 0.39 -7.51 15.88
N GLU A 39 0.85 -7.97 14.72
CA GLU A 39 0.10 -8.82 13.83
C GLU A 39 0.83 -10.17 13.72
N VAL A 40 0.15 -11.26 14.10
CA VAL A 40 0.71 -12.59 13.94
C VAL A 40 0.30 -13.11 12.56
N VAL A 41 1.28 -13.26 11.67
CA VAL A 41 1.08 -13.79 10.33
C VAL A 41 1.56 -15.24 10.30
N GLU A 42 0.67 -16.15 9.92
CA GLU A 42 0.99 -17.56 9.71
C GLU A 42 1.48 -17.76 8.27
N LEU A 43 2.75 -18.10 8.11
CA LEU A 43 3.37 -18.38 6.82
C LEU A 43 3.73 -19.85 6.73
N TYR A 44 2.99 -20.60 5.91
CA TYR A 44 3.15 -22.02 5.55
C TYR A 44 3.30 -23.00 6.74
N SER A 45 4.39 -22.91 7.50
CA SER A 45 4.73 -23.79 8.62
C SER A 45 5.25 -23.04 9.85
N ARG A 46 5.20 -21.70 9.87
CA ARG A 46 5.69 -20.88 10.99
C ARG A 46 4.78 -19.69 11.25
N LYS A 47 4.65 -19.31 12.52
CA LYS A 47 4.00 -18.07 12.94
C LYS A 47 5.07 -17.00 13.12
N THR A 48 4.87 -15.84 12.49
CA THR A 48 5.76 -14.69 12.62
C THR A 48 4.98 -13.52 13.20
N THR A 49 5.49 -12.90 14.24
CA THR A 49 4.89 -11.68 14.80
C THR A 49 5.52 -10.47 14.12
N ILE A 50 4.69 -9.62 13.53
CA ILE A 50 5.08 -8.35 12.91
C ILE A 50 4.65 -7.22 13.84
N THR A 51 5.61 -6.44 14.33
CA THR A 51 5.32 -5.24 15.12
C THR A 51 5.20 -4.04 14.19
N HIS A 52 3.99 -3.50 14.09
CA HIS A 52 3.69 -2.30 13.33
C HIS A 52 3.78 -1.07 14.22
N SER A 53 4.33 0.02 13.68
CA SER A 53 4.38 1.33 14.32
C SER A 53 3.84 2.40 13.37
N GLN A 54 2.78 3.08 13.78
CA GLN A 54 2.17 4.16 13.03
C GLN A 54 2.61 5.50 13.60
N PHE A 55 3.09 6.37 12.71
CA PHE A 55 3.54 7.71 13.03
C PHE A 55 2.64 8.75 12.35
N VAL A 56 2.31 9.82 13.07
CA VAL A 56 1.41 10.88 12.61
C VAL A 56 2.11 12.23 12.69
N CYS A 57 1.78 13.13 11.76
CA CYS A 57 2.30 14.50 11.80
C CYS A 57 1.59 15.30 12.90
N PRO A 58 2.32 15.97 13.82
CA PRO A 58 1.69 16.75 14.89
C PRO A 58 1.01 18.03 14.40
N ASP A 59 1.35 18.52 13.19
CA ASP A 59 0.68 19.68 12.60
C ASP A 59 -0.67 19.27 11.97
N PRO A 60 -1.82 19.72 12.53
CA PRO A 60 -3.14 19.34 12.05
C PRO A 60 -3.43 19.88 10.65
N LYS A 61 -2.83 20.99 10.24
CA LYS A 61 -3.02 21.55 8.89
C LYS A 61 -2.33 20.65 7.87
N CYS A 62 -1.09 20.27 8.15
CA CYS A 62 -0.33 19.33 7.31
C CYS A 62 -1.02 17.96 7.24
N GLN A 63 -1.51 17.45 8.37
CA GLN A 63 -2.18 16.16 8.43
C GLN A 63 -3.49 16.17 7.63
N LYS A 64 -4.31 17.22 7.79
CA LYS A 64 -5.57 17.36 7.05
C LYS A 64 -5.37 17.38 5.53
N GLN A 65 -4.35 18.09 5.04
CA GLN A 65 -4.04 18.09 3.61
C GLN A 65 -3.74 16.70 3.05
N VAL A 66 -3.02 15.87 3.82
CA VAL A 66 -2.71 14.50 3.44
C VAL A 66 -3.98 13.65 3.46
N GLU A 67 -4.83 13.80 4.47
CA GLU A 67 -6.10 13.08 4.58
C GLU A 67 -7.09 13.44 3.46
N ASP A 68 -7.17 14.72 3.09
CA ASP A 68 -7.98 15.18 1.96
C ASP A 68 -7.48 14.56 0.64
N GLN A 69 -6.15 14.52 0.43
CA GLN A 69 -5.55 13.88 -0.74
C GLN A 69 -5.81 12.37 -0.77
N LEU A 70 -5.65 11.68 0.36
CA LEU A 70 -5.90 10.24 0.47
C LEU A 70 -7.38 9.91 0.23
N THR A 71 -8.29 10.74 0.75
CA THR A 71 -9.73 10.59 0.53
C THR A 71 -10.07 10.69 -0.95
N GLN A 72 -9.58 11.72 -1.64
CA GLN A 72 -9.83 11.89 -3.08
C GLN A 72 -9.29 10.72 -3.91
N ILE A 73 -8.10 10.20 -3.56
CA ILE A 73 -7.52 9.05 -4.26
C ILE A 73 -8.39 7.80 -4.01
N ARG A 74 -8.83 7.58 -2.77
CA ARG A 74 -9.69 6.46 -2.40
C ARG A 74 -11.02 6.52 -3.15
N GLU A 75 -11.71 7.65 -3.15
CA GLU A 75 -13.00 7.83 -3.84
C GLU A 75 -12.87 7.58 -5.34
N LYS A 76 -11.80 8.11 -5.97
CA LYS A 76 -11.54 7.85 -7.39
C LYS A 76 -11.32 6.37 -7.68
N ARG A 77 -10.59 5.68 -6.80
CA ARG A 77 -10.33 4.25 -6.91
C ARG A 77 -11.63 3.45 -6.76
N GLU A 78 -12.40 3.71 -5.72
CA GLU A 78 -13.68 3.04 -5.45
C GLU A 78 -14.68 3.25 -6.59
N TYR A 79 -14.78 4.48 -7.09
CA TYR A 79 -15.61 4.77 -8.26
C TYR A 79 -15.17 3.96 -9.49
N ALA A 80 -13.87 3.93 -9.79
CA ALA A 80 -13.34 3.19 -10.93
C ALA A 80 -13.56 1.67 -10.79
N GLU A 81 -13.45 1.12 -9.58
CA GLU A 81 -13.75 -0.28 -9.28
C GLU A 81 -15.23 -0.59 -9.49
N HIS A 82 -16.13 0.25 -8.95
CA HIS A 82 -17.57 0.12 -9.12
C HIS A 82 -18.01 0.19 -10.59
N GLN A 83 -17.45 1.11 -11.38
CA GLN A 83 -17.74 1.20 -12.82
C GLN A 83 -17.30 -0.06 -13.58
N LYS A 84 -16.16 -0.66 -13.20
CA LYS A 84 -15.72 -1.93 -13.78
C LYS A 84 -16.67 -3.08 -13.45
N GLU A 85 -17.22 -3.11 -12.24
CA GLU A 85 -18.20 -4.12 -11.82
C GLU A 85 -19.51 -3.99 -12.59
N ILE A 86 -20.04 -2.76 -12.75
CA ILE A 86 -21.22 -2.50 -13.57
C ILE A 86 -21.00 -2.97 -15.01
N ALA A 87 -19.90 -2.55 -15.63
CA ALA A 87 -19.61 -2.91 -17.02
C ALA A 87 -19.45 -4.43 -17.21
N LYS A 88 -18.89 -5.15 -16.23
CA LYS A 88 -18.82 -6.62 -16.25
C LYS A 88 -20.22 -7.24 -16.14
N ALA A 89 -21.06 -6.73 -15.24
CA ALA A 89 -22.41 -7.23 -15.05
C ALA A 89 -23.29 -7.01 -16.31
N GLU A 90 -23.18 -5.86 -16.96
CA GLU A 90 -23.87 -5.57 -18.22
C GLU A 90 -23.42 -6.51 -19.33
N LYS A 91 -22.10 -6.70 -19.51
CA LYS A 91 -21.58 -7.67 -20.49
C LYS A 91 -22.07 -9.08 -20.22
N LEU A 92 -22.15 -9.51 -18.96
CA LEU A 92 -22.67 -10.83 -18.62
C LEU A 92 -24.15 -10.96 -18.99
N LYS A 93 -24.97 -9.93 -18.72
CA LYS A 93 -26.39 -9.90 -19.10
C LYS A 93 -26.56 -9.96 -20.63
N GLU A 94 -25.78 -9.18 -21.37
CA GLU A 94 -25.84 -9.17 -22.84
C GLU A 94 -25.40 -10.53 -23.42
N ASN A 95 -24.33 -11.11 -22.89
CA ASN A 95 -23.88 -12.45 -23.30
C ASN A 95 -24.93 -13.53 -22.98
N ALA A 96 -25.61 -13.45 -21.83
CA ALA A 96 -26.67 -14.38 -21.46
C ALA A 96 -27.89 -14.27 -22.38
N LYS A 97 -28.31 -13.04 -22.73
CA LYS A 97 -29.38 -12.79 -23.71
C LYS A 97 -29.01 -13.34 -25.08
N ALA A 98 -27.79 -13.07 -25.55
CA ALA A 98 -27.30 -13.57 -26.82
C ALA A 98 -27.21 -15.11 -26.86
N ALA A 99 -26.84 -15.75 -25.75
CA ALA A 99 -26.85 -17.20 -25.63
C ALA A 99 -28.29 -17.76 -25.69
N ALA A 100 -29.24 -17.15 -24.99
CA ALA A 100 -30.65 -17.56 -25.01
C ALA A 100 -31.27 -17.41 -26.41
N ALA A 101 -30.96 -16.32 -27.13
CA ALA A 101 -31.44 -16.08 -28.48
C ALA A 101 -30.87 -17.04 -29.53
N ARG A 102 -29.71 -17.68 -29.26
CA ARG A 102 -29.10 -18.69 -30.14
C ARG A 102 -29.66 -20.10 -29.94
N LEU A 103 -30.46 -20.32 -28.90
CA LEU A 103 -31.07 -21.61 -28.57
C LEU A 103 -32.53 -21.74 -29.06
N LEU A 104 -33.05 -20.70 -29.71
CA LEU A 104 -34.37 -20.65 -30.35
C LEU A 104 -34.20 -20.70 -31.87
#